data_AF-A0A9P5YWY0-F1
#
_entry.id   AF-A0A9P5YWY0-F1
#
_cell.length_a   1.000
_cell.length_b   1.000
_cell.length_c   1.000
_cell.angle_alpha   90.00
_cell.angle_beta   90.00
_cell.angle_gamma   90.00
#
_symmetry.space_group_name_H-M   'P 1'
#
loop_
_entity.id
_entity.type
_entity.pdbx_description
1 polymer ?
#
loop_
_entity_poly.entity_id
_entity_poly.type
_entity_poly.pdbx_seq_one_letter_code
_entity_poly.pdbx_strand_id
1 'polypeptide(L)'
;NTDDILLPRISFSASLPSGHTLIRRQYPLAPAYATTFNSCQGLTLDKIGISLLQPAFSHGQLYTAISRIRNRHNGAVLLPPHSRTTTNVTYSEILV
;
A
#
# COMPACT_ATOMS: atom_id res chain seq x y z
N ASN A 1 26.40 -7.18 27.20
CA ASN A 1 25.02 -7.61 27.41
C ASN A 1 24.17 -7.17 26.25
N THR A 2 24.10 -7.99 25.21
CA THR A 2 23.02 -7.93 24.23
C THR A 2 21.95 -8.87 24.74
N ASP A 3 20.94 -8.32 25.40
CA ASP A 3 19.74 -9.08 25.73
C ASP A 3 19.03 -9.39 24.41
N ASP A 4 18.91 -10.67 24.08
CA ASP A 4 18.25 -11.11 22.85
C ASP A 4 16.74 -10.82 22.94
N ILE A 5 16.25 -9.90 22.09
CA ILE A 5 14.82 -9.57 22.01
C ILE A 5 14.13 -10.59 21.10
N LEU A 6 13.31 -11.46 21.68
CA LEU A 6 12.48 -12.41 20.94
C LEU A 6 11.19 -11.76 20.43
N LEU A 7 10.98 -11.75 19.12
CA LEU A 7 9.72 -11.30 18.52
C LEU A 7 8.69 -12.44 18.54
N PRO A 8 7.50 -12.27 19.15
CA PRO A 8 6.48 -13.31 19.17
C PRO A 8 5.83 -13.49 17.78
N ARG A 9 5.49 -14.74 17.44
CA ARG A 9 4.71 -15.05 16.23
C ARG A 9 3.22 -14.87 16.50
N ILE A 10 2.52 -14.25 15.55
CA ILE A 10 1.07 -14.07 15.58
C ILE A 10 0.39 -15.10 14.66
N SER A 11 -0.80 -15.55 15.06
CA SER A 11 -1.61 -16.49 14.30
C SER A 11 -2.90 -15.82 13.83
N PHE A 12 -3.20 -15.93 12.55
CA PHE A 12 -4.48 -15.53 11.96
C PHE A 12 -5.26 -16.77 11.55
N SER A 13 -6.53 -16.86 11.93
CA SER A 13 -7.43 -17.95 11.55
C SER A 13 -8.53 -17.44 10.61
N ALA A 14 -8.76 -18.15 9.51
CA ALA A 14 -9.86 -17.88 8.59
C ALA A 14 -10.61 -19.17 8.27
N SER A 15 -11.92 -19.16 8.43
CA SER A 15 -12.79 -20.28 8.06
C SER A 15 -13.07 -20.26 6.56
N LEU A 16 -12.80 -21.37 5.88
CA LEU A 16 -13.04 -21.52 4.44
C LEU A 16 -14.44 -22.11 4.20
N PRO A 17 -15.09 -21.78 3.06
CA PRO A 17 -16.37 -22.38 2.68
C PRO A 17 -16.34 -23.92 2.56
N SER A 18 -15.15 -24.51 2.38
CA SER A 18 -14.96 -25.97 2.33
C SER A 18 -15.04 -26.66 3.69
N GLY A 19 -15.29 -25.92 4.78
CA GLY A 19 -15.34 -26.45 6.16
C GLY A 19 -13.97 -26.53 6.85
N HIS A 20 -12.88 -26.24 6.13
CA HIS A 20 -11.54 -26.20 6.70
C HIS A 20 -11.22 -24.84 7.34
N THR A 21 -10.33 -24.83 8.33
CA THR A 21 -9.80 -23.59 8.92
C THR A 21 -8.35 -23.39 8.50
N LEU A 22 -8.06 -22.26 7.84
CA LEU A 22 -6.70 -21.86 7.52
C LEU A 22 -6.11 -21.10 8.71
N ILE A 23 -4.98 -21.58 9.22
CA ILE A 23 -4.22 -20.89 10.26
C ILE A 23 -2.88 -20.43 9.66
N ARG A 24 -2.67 -19.12 9.65
CA ARG A 24 -1.44 -18.48 9.18
C ARG A 24 -0.66 -17.95 10.37
N ARG A 25 0.47 -18.58 10.69
CA ARG A 25 1.37 -18.17 11.78
C ARG A 25 2.62 -17.51 11.22
N GLN A 26 2.85 -16.25 11.56
CA GLN A 26 3.97 -15.46 11.02
C GLN A 26 4.53 -14.47 12.06
N TYR A 27 5.74 -13.98 11.83
CA TYR A 27 6.20 -12.79 12.55
C TYR A 27 5.43 -11.56 12.07
N PRO A 28 5.12 -10.60 12.96
CA PRO A 28 4.45 -9.35 12.60
C PRO A 28 5.42 -8.36 11.92
N LEU A 29 6.13 -8.83 10.89
CA LEU A 29 7.11 -8.05 10.15
C LEU A 29 6.69 -7.98 8.69
N ALA A 30 6.78 -6.80 8.11
CA ALA A 30 6.62 -6.57 6.68
C ALA A 30 7.76 -5.68 6.19
N PRO A 31 8.27 -5.88 4.97
CA PRO A 31 9.18 -4.92 4.35
C PRO A 31 8.52 -3.55 4.30
N ALA A 32 9.13 -2.54 4.94
CA ALA A 32 8.53 -1.21 5.09
C ALA A 32 8.93 -0.21 3.98
N TYR A 33 9.88 -0.57 3.11
CA TYR A 33 10.43 0.34 2.12
C TYR A 33 9.52 0.59 0.92
N ALA A 34 8.70 -0.40 0.56
CA ALA A 34 7.75 -0.30 -0.54
C ALA A 34 6.41 -0.86 -0.09
N THR A 35 5.34 -0.13 -0.41
CA THR A 35 3.96 -0.50 -0.10
C THR A 35 3.13 -0.37 -1.37
N THR A 36 2.00 -1.06 -1.42
CA THR A 36 1.05 -0.98 -2.54
C THR A 36 0.03 0.15 -2.31
N PHE A 37 -0.68 0.55 -3.37
CA PHE A 37 -1.77 1.54 -3.28
C PHE A 37 -2.83 1.18 -2.24
N ASN A 38 -3.16 -0.12 -2.11
CA ASN A 38 -4.19 -0.57 -1.17
C ASN A 38 -3.64 -0.62 0.25
N SER A 39 -2.42 -1.13 0.44
CA SER A 39 -1.82 -1.27 1.77
C SER A 39 -1.36 0.07 2.37
N CYS A 40 -1.20 1.12 1.56
CA CYS A 40 -0.91 2.45 2.09
C CYS A 40 -2.15 3.19 2.61
N GLN A 41 -3.36 2.69 2.36
CA GLN A 41 -4.58 3.31 2.85
C GLN A 41 -4.57 3.38 4.39
N GLY A 42 -4.81 4.57 4.94
CA GLY A 42 -4.76 4.80 6.39
C GLY A 42 -3.38 5.12 6.95
N LEU A 43 -2.31 5.04 6.15
CA LEU A 43 -1.00 5.55 6.55
C LEU A 43 -0.95 7.08 6.46
N THR A 44 -0.03 7.69 7.21
CA THR A 44 0.46 9.05 6.96
C THR A 44 1.96 8.93 6.75
N LEU A 45 2.46 9.41 5.61
CA LEU A 45 3.84 9.24 5.21
C LEU A 45 4.53 10.62 5.11
N ASP A 46 5.74 10.72 5.64
CA ASP A 46 6.49 11.98 5.60
C ASP A 46 6.97 12.30 4.18
N LYS A 47 7.43 11.28 3.44
CA LYS A 47 7.88 11.35 2.05
C LYS A 47 7.49 10.08 1.29
N ILE A 48 7.17 10.22 0.00
CA ILE A 48 6.80 9.09 -0.86
C ILE A 48 7.45 9.19 -2.24
N GLY A 49 7.80 8.03 -2.80
CA GLY A 49 8.06 7.85 -4.22
C GLY A 49 6.98 6.94 -4.80
N ILE A 50 6.21 7.41 -5.77
CA ILE A 50 5.16 6.63 -6.43
C ILE A 50 5.71 6.16 -7.79
N SER A 51 5.82 4.85 -7.97
CA SER A 51 6.16 4.27 -9.27
C SER A 51 4.90 4.03 -10.09
N LEU A 52 4.80 4.72 -11.23
CA LEU A 52 3.73 4.57 -12.22
C LEU A 52 4.29 4.08 -13.56
N LEU A 53 5.39 3.32 -13.54
CA LEU A 53 5.88 2.61 -14.73
C LEU A 53 4.80 1.70 -15.32
N GLN A 54 3.93 1.19 -14.46
CA GLN A 54 2.63 0.62 -14.83
C GLN A 54 1.53 1.60 -14.40
N PRO A 55 0.55 1.89 -15.28
CA PRO A 55 -0.52 2.83 -14.96
C PRO A 55 -1.40 2.31 -13.82
N ALA A 56 -1.94 3.24 -13.01
CA ALA A 56 -2.98 2.91 -12.04
C ALA A 56 -4.20 2.33 -12.77
N PHE A 57 -4.73 1.21 -12.29
CA PHE A 57 -5.73 0.43 -13.00
C PHE A 57 -7.11 0.48 -12.33
N SER A 58 -7.20 0.97 -11.09
CA SER A 58 -8.45 1.04 -10.34
C SER A 58 -8.71 2.43 -9.78
N HIS A 59 -9.98 2.67 -9.51
CA HIS A 59 -10.46 3.94 -9.02
C HIS A 59 -9.80 4.36 -7.72
N GLY A 60 -9.40 5.63 -7.65
CA GLY A 60 -8.90 6.22 -6.43
C GLY A 60 -7.55 5.69 -5.97
N GLN A 61 -6.88 4.78 -6.69
CA GLN A 61 -5.56 4.27 -6.31
C GLN A 61 -4.52 5.39 -6.25
N LEU A 62 -4.40 6.15 -7.34
CA LEU A 62 -3.44 7.26 -7.44
C LEU A 62 -3.73 8.32 -6.37
N TYR A 63 -5.01 8.68 -6.19
CA TYR A 63 -5.44 9.59 -5.13
C TYR A 63 -5.12 9.06 -3.72
N THR A 64 -5.35 7.76 -3.48
CA THR A 64 -5.08 7.12 -2.19
C THR A 64 -3.61 7.25 -1.82
N ALA A 65 -2.68 7.02 -2.77
CA ALA A 65 -1.26 7.21 -2.52
C ALA A 65 -0.86 8.68 -2.34
N ILE A 66 -1.30 9.58 -3.22
CA ILE A 66 -0.93 11.01 -3.15
C ILE A 66 -1.47 11.65 -1.87
N SER A 67 -2.66 11.25 -1.40
CA SER A 67 -3.25 11.77 -0.16
C SER A 67 -2.52 11.34 1.12
N ARG A 68 -1.50 10.48 1.03
CA ARG A 68 -0.72 10.04 2.20
C ARG A 68 0.32 11.05 2.67
N ILE A 69 0.69 12.01 1.82
CA ILE A 69 1.64 13.09 2.16
C ILE A 69 0.90 14.38 2.50
N ARG A 70 1.45 15.14 3.44
CA ARG A 70 0.91 16.44 3.87
C ARG A 70 1.34 17.61 2.97
N ASN A 71 2.49 17.47 2.31
CA ASN A 71 3.07 18.50 1.46
C ASN A 71 3.48 17.89 0.12
N ARG A 72 3.05 18.50 -0.99
CA ARG A 72 3.37 18.06 -2.35
C ARG A 72 4.88 17.90 -2.62
N HIS A 73 5.73 18.70 -1.96
CA HIS A 73 7.18 18.67 -2.14
C HIS A 73 7.82 17.39 -1.58
N ASN A 74 7.07 16.63 -0.78
CA ASN A 74 7.51 15.37 -0.22
C ASN A 74 7.12 14.16 -1.09
N GLY A 75 6.47 14.38 -2.23
CA GLY A 75 6.11 13.35 -3.19
C GLY A 75 6.93 13.44 -4.46
N ALA A 76 7.38 12.30 -4.96
CA ALA A 76 7.91 12.16 -6.31
C ALA A 76 7.12 11.09 -7.07
N VAL A 77 6.86 11.32 -8.36
CA VAL A 77 6.17 10.36 -9.23
C VAL A 77 7.11 9.96 -10.36
N LEU A 78 7.36 8.66 -10.49
CA LEU A 78 8.11 8.08 -11.60
C LEU A 78 7.13 7.64 -12.68
N LEU A 79 7.25 8.24 -13.88
CA LEU A 79 6.44 7.92 -15.05
C LEU A 79 7.25 7.08 -16.06
N PRO A 80 6.56 6.40 -17.01
CA PRO A 80 7.23 5.76 -18.13
C PRO A 80 8.03 6.77 -18.96
N PRO A 81 9.08 6.33 -19.67
CA PRO A 81 9.83 7.19 -20.59
C PRO A 81 8.87 7.90 -21.58
N HIS A 82 9.13 9.18 -21.85
CA HIS A 82 8.32 10.03 -22.73
C HIS A 82 6.92 10.41 -22.22
N SER A 83 6.49 9.93 -21.04
CA SER A 83 5.24 10.36 -20.41
C SER A 83 5.47 11.51 -19.44
N ARG A 84 4.67 12.57 -19.57
CA ARG A 84 4.67 13.72 -18.62
C ARG A 84 3.42 13.75 -17.75
N THR A 85 2.44 12.93 -18.07
CA THR A 85 1.14 12.86 -17.41
C THR A 85 0.72 11.40 -17.20
N THR A 86 -0.21 11.19 -16.29
CA THR A 86 -0.83 9.88 -16.02
C THR A 86 -2.33 10.09 -15.89
N THR A 87 -3.12 9.08 -16.26
CA THR A 87 -4.57 9.10 -16.07
C THR A 87 -4.91 8.85 -14.61
N ASN A 88 -5.77 9.69 -14.03
CA ASN A 88 -6.41 9.39 -12.75
C ASN A 88 -7.70 8.62 -13.00
N VAL A 89 -7.73 7.33 -12.66
CA VAL A 89 -8.92 6.50 -12.85
C VAL A 89 -9.99 6.94 -11.84
N THR A 90 -11.05 7.56 -12.35
CA THR A 90 -12.15 8.12 -11.54
C THR A 90 -13.48 7.57 -12.04
N TYR A 91 -14.20 6.85 -11.17
CA TYR A 91 -15.56 6.39 -11.43
C TYR A 91 -16.52 7.45 -10.89
N SER A 92 -17.14 8.20 -11.79
CA SER A 92 -18.05 9.31 -11.45
C SER A 92 -19.27 8.83 -10.67
N GLU A 93 -19.69 7.58 -10.87
CA GLU A 93 -20.82 6.93 -10.20
C GLU A 93 -20.61 6.70 -8.70
N ILE A 94 -19.37 6.83 -8.21
CA ILE A 94 -19.01 6.70 -6.79
C ILE A 94 -18.80 8.09 -6.14
N LEU A 95 -18.70 9.15 -6.96
CA LEU A 95 -18.60 10.52 -6.49
C LEU A 95 -20.00 11.05 -6.17
N VAL A 96 -20.44 10.82 -4.93
CA VAL A 96 -21.66 11.41 -4.35
C VAL A 96 -21.49 12.91 -4.15
#